data_AF-A0A369JBS8-F1
#
_entry.id   AF-A0A369JBS8-F1
#
_cell.length_a   1.000
_cell.length_b   1.000
_cell.length_c   1.000
_cell.angle_alpha   90.00
_cell.angle_beta   90.00
_cell.angle_gamma   90.00
#
_symmetry.space_group_name_H-M   'P 1'
#
loop_
_entity.id
_entity.type
_entity.pdbx_description
1 polymer ?
#
loop_
_entity_poly.entity_id
_entity_poly.type
_entity_poly.pdbx_seq_one_letter_code
_entity_poly.pdbx_strand_id
1 'polypeptide(L)'
;MEVLNSRAALLSNYEVFTLLRELETDHLARAKTAVRIKKEEEAAGHPPRHPGSDTLFGEPSENLRTVEVEAIQYLSADYLPTQRQTPEGISQLVQDLAPYELTKAEKLQVVNLAPTMPVELYVIVEELEDRLGDRMEEILTHVQSALALSPATIGPTSSNGNERHPPAINSDSTVSTLGGELAYPEDEAYHEEFVFDDVGEGAGVEGDLDMEDD
;
A
#
# COMPACT_ATOMS: atom_id res chain seq x y z
N MET A 1 -6.56 -29.40 3.78
CA MET A 1 -6.12 -28.59 2.62
C MET A 1 -4.84 -29.23 2.11
N GLU A 2 -4.72 -29.51 0.81
CA GLU A 2 -3.49 -30.03 0.20
C GLU A 2 -2.95 -29.03 -0.82
N VAL A 3 -1.63 -28.91 -0.92
CA VAL A 3 -0.97 -27.98 -1.85
C VAL A 3 -0.71 -28.71 -3.17
N LEU A 4 -1.39 -28.29 -4.24
CA LEU A 4 -1.21 -28.87 -5.57
C LEU A 4 0.08 -28.39 -6.25
N ASN A 5 0.37 -27.09 -6.15
CA ASN A 5 1.58 -26.49 -6.70
C ASN A 5 2.06 -25.37 -5.76
N SER A 6 3.22 -25.56 -5.14
CA SER A 6 3.79 -24.57 -4.22
C SER A 6 4.27 -23.29 -4.90
N ARG A 7 4.56 -23.33 -6.22
CA ARG A 7 5.08 -22.19 -6.99
C ARG A 7 4.38 -22.11 -8.34
N ALA A 8 3.11 -21.71 -8.31
CA ALA A 8 2.31 -21.58 -9.51
C ALA A 8 2.76 -20.42 -10.42
N ALA A 9 3.14 -19.29 -9.81
CA ALA A 9 3.54 -18.09 -10.53
C ALA A 9 4.59 -17.29 -9.73
N LEU A 10 5.28 -16.41 -10.44
CA LEU A 10 6.08 -15.33 -9.86
C LEU A 10 5.36 -14.03 -10.16
N LEU A 11 5.19 -13.19 -9.15
CA LEU A 11 4.56 -11.89 -9.24
C LEU A 11 5.60 -10.82 -8.89
N SER A 12 5.63 -9.76 -9.68
CA SER A 12 6.42 -8.56 -9.41
C SER A 12 5.80 -7.75 -8.28
N ASN A 13 6.62 -6.91 -7.64
CA ASN A 13 6.17 -5.97 -6.61
C ASN A 13 5.05 -5.06 -7.14
N TYR A 14 5.15 -4.64 -8.42
CA TYR A 14 4.12 -3.85 -9.09
C TYR A 14 2.79 -4.59 -9.22
N GLU A 15 2.79 -5.84 -9.68
CA GLU A 15 1.55 -6.62 -9.81
C GLU A 15 0.87 -6.84 -8.46
N VAL A 16 1.65 -7.17 -7.43
CA VAL A 16 1.13 -7.34 -6.06
C VAL A 16 0.58 -6.02 -5.54
N PHE A 17 1.31 -4.92 -5.71
CA PHE A 17 0.89 -3.59 -5.27
C PHE A 17 -0.43 -3.16 -5.92
N THR A 18 -0.53 -3.30 -7.25
CA THR A 18 -1.74 -2.99 -8.02
C THR A 18 -2.92 -3.83 -7.54
N LEU A 19 -2.72 -5.14 -7.39
CA LEU A 19 -3.77 -6.03 -6.89
C LEU A 19 -4.27 -5.65 -5.50
N LEU A 20 -3.35 -5.37 -4.56
CA LEU A 20 -3.72 -4.99 -3.20
C LEU A 20 -4.47 -3.66 -3.15
N ARG A 21 -4.09 -2.69 -4.01
CA ARG A 21 -4.81 -1.42 -4.16
C ARG A 21 -6.21 -1.63 -4.73
N GLU A 22 -6.37 -2.48 -5.74
CA GLU A 22 -7.67 -2.84 -6.29
C GLU A 22 -8.58 -3.47 -5.23
N LEU A 23 -8.07 -4.45 -4.47
CA LEU A 23 -8.81 -5.09 -3.37
C LEU A 23 -9.23 -4.09 -2.30
N GLU A 24 -8.35 -3.17 -1.92
CA GLU A 24 -8.68 -2.11 -0.96
C GLU A 24 -9.76 -1.17 -1.48
N THR A 25 -9.69 -0.77 -2.76
CA THR A 25 -10.72 0.09 -3.36
C THR A 25 -12.08 -0.60 -3.41
N ASP A 26 -12.11 -1.90 -3.71
CA ASP A 26 -13.31 -2.72 -3.70
C ASP A 26 -13.90 -2.85 -2.30
N HIS A 27 -13.05 -3.10 -1.29
CA HIS A 27 -13.47 -3.17 0.11
C HIS A 27 -14.09 -1.84 0.56
N LEU A 28 -13.45 -0.72 0.23
CA LEU A 28 -13.95 0.60 0.57
C LEU A 28 -15.28 0.92 -0.13
N ALA A 29 -15.43 0.52 -1.40
CA ALA A 29 -16.66 0.70 -2.15
C ALA A 29 -17.83 -0.13 -1.58
N ARG A 30 -17.55 -1.37 -1.16
CA ARG A 30 -18.53 -2.24 -0.50
C ARG A 30 -18.94 -1.70 0.86
N ALA A 31 -17.98 -1.29 1.69
CA ALA A 31 -18.26 -0.70 3.01
C ALA A 31 -19.14 0.55 2.89
N LYS A 32 -18.81 1.48 1.97
CA LYS A 32 -19.64 2.67 1.70
C LYS A 32 -21.06 2.32 1.26
N THR A 33 -21.21 1.28 0.45
CA THR A 33 -22.52 0.81 -0.01
C THR A 33 -23.32 0.18 1.13
N ALA A 34 -22.69 -0.62 1.98
CA ALA A 34 -23.33 -1.21 3.16
C ALA A 34 -23.83 -0.14 4.14
N VAL A 35 -23.01 0.88 4.41
CA VAL A 35 -23.40 2.03 5.26
C VAL A 35 -24.59 2.78 4.65
N ARG A 36 -24.61 3.00 3.33
CA ARG A 36 -25.74 3.65 2.66
C ARG A 36 -27.03 2.83 2.80
N ILE A 37 -26.96 1.52 2.56
CA ILE A 37 -28.12 0.63 2.66
C ILE A 37 -28.65 0.61 4.10
N LYS A 38 -27.77 0.48 5.09
CA LYS A 38 -28.16 0.50 6.51
C LYS A 38 -28.89 1.80 6.87
N LYS A 39 -28.38 2.95 6.41
CA LYS A 39 -29.02 4.26 6.62
C LYS A 39 -30.40 4.36 5.94
N GLU A 40 -30.55 3.79 4.74
CA GLU A 40 -31.83 3.75 4.03
C GLU A 40 -32.85 2.81 4.69
N GLU A 41 -32.43 1.63 5.16
CA GLU A 41 -33.27 0.68 5.89
C GLU A 41 -33.74 1.26 7.24
N GLU A 42 -32.85 1.94 7.97
CA GLU A 42 -33.17 2.68 9.19
C GLU A 42 -34.17 3.82 8.94
N ALA A 43 -33.97 4.60 7.87
CA ALA A 43 -34.91 5.66 7.47
C ALA A 43 -36.28 5.11 7.03
N ALA A 44 -36.32 3.90 6.48
CA ALA A 44 -37.55 3.20 6.10
C ALA A 44 -38.25 2.50 7.28
N GLY A 45 -37.73 2.60 8.50
CA GLY A 45 -38.34 2.02 9.71
C GLY A 45 -38.28 0.50 9.79
N HIS A 46 -37.38 -0.15 9.02
CA HIS A 46 -37.18 -1.58 9.14
C HIS A 46 -36.40 -1.90 10.43
N PRO A 47 -36.72 -3.01 11.12
CA PRO A 47 -35.99 -3.39 12.33
C PRO A 47 -34.52 -3.68 11.99
N PRO A 48 -33.57 -3.33 12.88
CA PRO A 48 -32.15 -3.58 12.65
C PRO A 48 -31.91 -5.08 12.45
N ARG A 49 -31.26 -5.45 11.35
CA ARG A 49 -30.84 -6.83 11.10
C ARG A 49 -29.86 -7.27 12.19
N HIS A 50 -30.02 -8.49 12.70
CA HIS A 50 -29.15 -9.03 13.76
C HIS A 50 -27.68 -9.06 13.32
N PRO A 51 -26.73 -8.78 14.23
CA PRO A 51 -25.27 -8.67 13.98
C PRO A 51 -24.57 -10.01 13.67
N GLY A 52 -25.24 -10.90 12.94
CA GLY A 52 -24.70 -12.16 12.43
C GLY A 52 -25.40 -12.67 11.17
N SER A 53 -26.40 -11.94 10.65
CA SER A 53 -27.07 -12.26 9.38
C SER A 53 -26.50 -11.47 8.19
N ASP A 54 -25.56 -10.55 8.43
CA ASP A 54 -24.99 -9.69 7.40
C ASP A 54 -23.84 -10.39 6.65
N THR A 55 -24.16 -11.54 6.04
CA THR A 55 -23.25 -12.22 5.10
C THR A 55 -23.23 -11.55 3.73
N LEU A 56 -24.01 -10.47 3.53
CA LEU A 56 -24.14 -9.77 2.26
C LEU A 56 -22.90 -8.95 1.92
N PHE A 57 -22.16 -8.53 2.95
CA PHE A 57 -20.93 -7.75 2.81
C PHE A 57 -19.87 -8.34 3.73
N GLY A 58 -19.37 -9.54 3.40
CA GLY A 58 -18.33 -10.19 4.19
C GLY A 58 -17.12 -9.26 4.36
N GLU A 59 -17.00 -8.66 5.55
CA GLU A 59 -15.84 -7.84 5.91
C GLU A 59 -14.59 -8.72 5.87
N PRO A 60 -13.48 -8.23 5.30
CA PRO A 60 -12.24 -8.97 5.34
C PRO A 60 -11.86 -9.20 6.81
N SER A 61 -11.37 -10.40 7.12
CA SER A 61 -10.88 -10.68 8.47
C SER A 61 -9.82 -9.65 8.88
N GLU A 62 -9.79 -9.28 10.16
CA GLU A 62 -8.82 -8.32 10.70
C GLU A 62 -7.37 -8.65 10.29
N ASN A 63 -6.98 -9.93 10.37
CA ASN A 63 -5.65 -10.38 9.97
C ASN A 63 -5.34 -10.09 8.49
N LEU A 64 -6.31 -10.30 7.60
CA LEU A 64 -6.16 -9.98 6.17
C LEU A 64 -6.01 -8.47 5.98
N ARG A 65 -6.82 -7.68 6.69
CA ARG A 65 -6.77 -6.22 6.60
C ARG A 65 -5.40 -5.68 7.04
N THR A 66 -4.84 -6.20 8.12
CA THR A 66 -3.50 -5.82 8.58
C THR A 66 -2.43 -6.13 7.53
N VAL A 67 -2.44 -7.34 6.97
CA VAL A 67 -1.49 -7.74 5.92
C VAL A 67 -1.63 -6.88 4.67
N GLU A 68 -2.85 -6.56 4.24
CA GLU A 68 -3.10 -5.67 3.10
C GLU A 68 -2.49 -4.28 3.34
N VAL A 69 -2.78 -3.67 4.50
CA VAL A 69 -2.33 -2.31 4.82
C VAL A 69 -0.80 -2.26 4.94
N GLU A 70 -0.18 -3.20 5.66
CA GLU A 70 1.27 -3.25 5.83
C GLU A 70 2.01 -3.54 4.51
N ALA A 71 1.51 -4.48 3.71
CA ALA A 71 2.11 -4.82 2.43
C ALA A 71 2.03 -3.65 1.45
N ILE A 72 0.90 -2.96 1.41
CA ILE A 72 0.78 -1.74 0.61
C ILE A 72 1.75 -0.68 1.12
N GLN A 73 1.79 -0.40 2.43
CA GLN A 73 2.68 0.60 3.01
C GLN A 73 4.15 0.33 2.62
N TYR A 74 4.58 -0.93 2.70
CA TYR A 74 5.91 -1.35 2.27
C TYR A 74 6.14 -1.13 0.77
N LEU A 75 5.23 -1.63 -0.08
CA LEU A 75 5.35 -1.55 -1.54
C LEU A 75 5.23 -0.11 -2.07
N SER A 76 4.60 0.79 -1.31
CA SER A 76 4.55 2.22 -1.58
C SER A 76 5.68 3.00 -0.89
N ALA A 77 6.71 2.38 -0.34
CA ALA A 77 7.79 3.16 0.27
C ALA A 77 8.63 3.89 -0.79
N ASP A 78 9.07 5.12 -0.50
CA ASP A 78 9.79 5.99 -1.47
C ASP A 78 11.11 5.40 -1.98
N TYR A 79 11.71 4.49 -1.23
CA TYR A 79 12.95 3.81 -1.60
C TYR A 79 12.74 2.65 -2.58
N LEU A 80 11.49 2.24 -2.83
CA LEU A 80 11.15 1.23 -3.83
C LEU A 80 10.76 1.89 -5.16
N PRO A 81 11.12 1.30 -6.31
CA PRO A 81 10.74 1.84 -7.62
C PRO A 81 9.26 1.63 -7.94
N THR A 82 8.54 0.81 -7.17
CA THR A 82 7.20 0.30 -7.49
C THR A 82 6.19 1.39 -7.83
N GLN A 83 6.19 2.53 -7.12
CA GLN A 83 5.29 3.65 -7.44
C GLN A 83 5.57 4.32 -8.78
N ARG A 84 6.83 4.29 -9.24
CA ARG A 84 7.26 4.95 -10.47
C ARG A 84 7.08 4.07 -11.69
N GLN A 85 6.76 2.79 -11.50
CA GLN A 85 6.61 1.83 -12.57
C GLN A 85 5.23 1.91 -13.22
N THR A 86 5.19 1.55 -14.50
CA THR A 86 3.98 1.41 -15.29
C THR A 86 3.93 0.01 -15.92
N PRO A 87 2.75 -0.52 -16.24
CA PRO A 87 2.64 -1.85 -16.83
C PRO A 87 3.30 -1.88 -18.22
N GLU A 88 3.25 -0.78 -18.97
CA GLU A 88 3.96 -0.62 -20.24
C GLU A 88 5.48 -0.62 -20.03
N GLY A 89 5.97 0.13 -19.05
CA GLY A 89 7.40 0.22 -18.73
C GLY A 89 7.97 -1.14 -18.31
N ILE A 90 7.26 -1.88 -17.46
CA ILE A 90 7.66 -3.24 -17.05
C ILE A 90 7.64 -4.20 -18.25
N SER A 91 6.57 -4.17 -19.05
CA SER A 91 6.45 -5.04 -20.22
C SER A 91 7.57 -4.79 -21.23
N GLN A 92 7.93 -3.53 -21.47
CA GLN A 92 9.05 -3.15 -22.32
C GLN A 92 10.37 -3.60 -21.71
N LEU A 93 10.60 -3.36 -20.42
CA LEU A 93 11.82 -3.78 -19.74
C LEU A 93 12.04 -5.29 -19.85
N VAL A 94 11.00 -6.10 -19.62
CA VAL A 94 11.12 -7.56 -19.71
C VAL A 94 11.45 -8.03 -21.13
N GLN A 95 10.94 -7.34 -22.16
CA GLN A 95 11.28 -7.59 -23.56
C GLN A 95 12.72 -7.18 -23.87
N ASP A 96 13.13 -6.00 -23.43
CA ASP A 96 14.49 -5.48 -23.59
C ASP A 96 15.51 -6.37 -22.86
N LEU A 97 15.11 -7.02 -21.77
CA LEU A 97 15.96 -7.94 -21.03
C LEU A 97 16.09 -9.34 -21.67
N ALA A 98 15.33 -9.63 -22.73
CA ALA A 98 15.36 -10.93 -23.39
C ALA A 98 16.74 -11.35 -23.95
N PRO A 99 17.56 -10.46 -24.55
CA PRO A 99 18.84 -10.82 -25.15
C PRO A 99 19.98 -11.13 -24.16
N TYR A 100 19.81 -10.78 -22.88
CA TYR A 100 20.88 -10.84 -21.88
C TYR A 100 21.00 -12.18 -21.14
N GLU A 101 20.31 -13.22 -21.60
CA GLU A 101 20.33 -14.57 -21.01
C GLU A 101 20.13 -14.58 -19.47
N LEU A 102 19.33 -13.64 -18.97
CA LEU A 102 18.96 -13.56 -17.55
C LEU A 102 17.91 -14.63 -17.23
N THR A 103 18.06 -15.25 -16.06
CA THR A 103 17.05 -16.18 -15.53
C THR A 103 15.75 -15.43 -15.22
N LYS A 104 14.64 -16.16 -15.09
CA LYS A 104 13.35 -15.55 -14.74
C LYS A 104 13.40 -14.83 -13.38
N ALA A 105 14.19 -15.35 -12.43
CA ALA A 105 14.38 -14.73 -11.12
C ALA A 105 15.21 -13.44 -11.20
N GLU A 106 16.29 -13.44 -11.99
CA GLU A 106 17.11 -12.23 -12.21
C GLU A 106 16.30 -11.13 -12.89
N LYS A 107 15.52 -11.47 -13.93
CA LYS A 107 14.61 -10.49 -14.58
C LYS A 107 13.61 -9.92 -13.60
N LEU A 108 13.02 -10.77 -12.75
CA LEU A 108 12.09 -10.33 -11.71
C LEU A 108 12.77 -9.40 -10.70
N GLN A 109 14.01 -9.69 -10.29
CA GLN A 109 14.77 -8.83 -9.39
C GLN A 109 15.14 -7.49 -10.05
N VAL A 110 15.53 -7.48 -11.33
CA VAL A 110 15.77 -6.24 -12.09
C VAL A 110 14.49 -5.40 -12.14
N VAL A 111 13.33 -6.02 -12.37
CA VAL A 111 12.04 -5.32 -12.32
C VAL A 111 11.76 -4.79 -10.91
N ASN A 112 11.92 -5.59 -9.86
CA ASN A 112 11.53 -5.21 -8.50
C ASN A 112 12.46 -4.15 -7.88
N LEU A 113 13.75 -4.19 -8.19
CA LEU A 113 14.77 -3.29 -7.62
C LEU A 113 15.07 -2.10 -8.52
N ALA A 114 14.84 -2.23 -9.83
CA ALA A 114 15.13 -1.22 -10.85
C ALA A 114 16.54 -0.59 -10.70
N PRO A 115 17.60 -1.39 -10.87
CA PRO A 115 18.97 -0.96 -10.62
C PRO A 115 19.35 0.23 -11.52
N THR A 116 19.92 1.25 -10.90
CA THR A 116 20.39 2.48 -11.57
C THR A 116 21.91 2.58 -11.58
N MET A 117 22.59 1.75 -10.79
CA MET A 117 24.05 1.70 -10.69
C MET A 117 24.59 0.29 -10.98
N PRO A 118 25.80 0.16 -11.56
CA PRO A 118 26.40 -1.15 -11.82
C PRO A 118 26.54 -2.01 -10.57
N VAL A 119 26.86 -1.41 -9.41
CA VAL A 119 27.00 -2.13 -8.12
C VAL A 119 25.72 -2.87 -7.72
N GLU A 120 24.55 -2.38 -8.12
CA GLU A 120 23.26 -3.01 -7.82
C GLU A 120 23.03 -4.24 -8.71
N LEU A 121 23.54 -4.24 -9.94
CA LEU A 121 23.48 -5.42 -10.82
C LEU A 121 24.34 -6.58 -10.28
N TYR A 122 25.47 -6.30 -9.62
CA TYR A 122 26.30 -7.33 -8.98
C TYR A 122 25.58 -8.05 -7.84
N VAL A 123 24.56 -7.43 -7.23
CA VAL A 123 23.74 -8.06 -6.18
C VAL A 123 22.67 -8.99 -6.78
N ILE A 124 22.30 -8.77 -8.05
CA ILE A 124 21.23 -9.50 -8.73
C ILE A 124 21.79 -10.67 -9.53
N VAL A 125 22.91 -10.46 -10.23
CA VAL A 125 23.45 -11.41 -11.21
C VAL A 125 24.81 -11.93 -10.77
N GLU A 126 24.92 -13.25 -10.65
CA GLU A 126 26.20 -13.93 -10.40
C GLU A 126 27.08 -13.93 -11.66
N GLU A 127 28.40 -13.84 -11.45
CA GLU A 127 29.42 -13.85 -12.52
C GLU A 127 29.11 -12.79 -13.61
N LEU A 128 28.68 -11.60 -13.17
CA LEU A 128 28.16 -10.53 -14.04
C LEU A 128 29.14 -10.14 -15.17
N GLU A 129 30.41 -9.97 -14.86
CA GLU A 129 31.44 -9.59 -15.85
C GLU A 129 31.60 -10.63 -16.96
N ASP A 130 31.60 -11.92 -16.60
CA ASP A 130 31.78 -13.01 -17.56
C ASP A 130 30.54 -13.19 -18.46
N ARG A 131 29.34 -12.97 -17.92
CA ARG A 131 28.07 -13.15 -18.66
C ARG A 131 27.68 -11.94 -19.52
N LEU A 132 27.88 -10.74 -18.98
CA LEU A 132 27.38 -9.50 -19.58
C LEU A 132 28.47 -8.65 -20.20
N GLY A 133 29.70 -8.71 -19.68
CA GLY A 133 30.83 -7.92 -20.15
C GLY A 133 30.46 -6.44 -20.26
N ASP A 134 30.66 -5.87 -21.45
CA ASP A 134 30.42 -4.44 -21.69
C ASP A 134 28.92 -4.05 -21.77
N ARG A 135 28.00 -5.02 -21.71
CA ARG A 135 26.55 -4.79 -21.88
C ARG A 135 25.83 -4.34 -20.60
N MET A 136 26.54 -4.17 -19.49
CA MET A 136 25.95 -3.72 -18.22
C MET A 136 25.27 -2.35 -18.36
N GLU A 137 25.92 -1.41 -19.05
CA GLU A 137 25.41 -0.06 -19.28
C GLU A 137 24.12 -0.05 -20.11
N GLU A 138 23.99 -1.01 -21.04
CA GLU A 138 22.77 -1.17 -21.84
C GLU A 138 21.58 -1.56 -20.94
N ILE A 139 21.76 -2.52 -20.04
CA ILE A 139 20.73 -2.92 -19.06
C ILE A 139 20.30 -1.73 -18.19
N LEU A 140 21.26 -0.97 -17.64
CA LEU A 140 20.94 0.20 -16.82
C LEU A 140 20.17 1.25 -17.62
N THR A 141 20.50 1.43 -18.90
CA THR A 141 19.78 2.33 -19.81
C THR A 141 18.35 1.87 -20.05
N HIS A 142 18.12 0.57 -20.24
CA HIS A 142 16.77 0.01 -20.37
C HIS A 142 15.94 0.22 -19.11
N VAL A 143 16.53 -0.01 -17.92
CA VAL A 143 15.86 0.23 -16.63
C VAL A 143 15.46 1.69 -16.47
N GLN A 144 16.38 2.63 -16.75
CA GLN A 144 16.08 4.07 -16.67
C GLN A 144 14.99 4.49 -17.65
N SER A 145 15.04 3.95 -18.88
CA SER A 145 14.02 4.21 -19.90
C SER A 145 12.65 3.71 -19.46
N ALA A 146 12.56 2.49 -18.92
CA ALA A 146 11.33 1.91 -18.42
C ALA A 146 10.69 2.74 -17.29
N LEU A 147 11.49 3.33 -16.40
CA LEU A 147 11.02 4.23 -15.34
C LEU A 147 10.59 5.61 -15.87
N ALA A 148 11.18 6.07 -16.98
CA ALA A 148 10.84 7.35 -17.61
C ALA A 148 9.52 7.31 -18.41
N LEU A 149 9.03 6.12 -18.76
CA LEU A 149 7.71 5.93 -19.38
C LEU A 149 6.54 6.21 -18.41
N SER A 150 6.84 6.50 -17.13
CA SER A 150 5.84 7.00 -16.19
C SER A 150 5.30 8.35 -16.68
N PRO A 151 3.96 8.54 -16.76
CA PRO A 151 3.41 9.80 -17.22
C PRO A 151 3.84 10.93 -16.28
N ALA A 152 4.76 11.77 -16.76
CA ALA A 152 5.11 13.02 -16.12
C ALA A 152 3.82 13.82 -15.89
N THR A 153 3.50 14.13 -14.63
CA THR A 153 2.50 15.15 -14.31
C THR A 153 2.88 16.42 -15.06
N ILE A 154 2.05 16.80 -16.03
CA ILE A 154 2.22 18.01 -16.83
C ILE A 154 2.07 19.21 -15.89
N GLY A 155 3.19 19.70 -15.36
CA GLY A 155 3.26 21.05 -14.81
C GLY A 155 3.11 22.06 -15.95
N PRO A 156 2.39 23.19 -15.75
CA PRO A 156 2.17 24.14 -16.83
C PRO A 156 3.51 24.80 -17.23
N THR A 157 3.97 24.48 -18.43
CA THR A 157 5.07 25.15 -19.12
C THR A 157 4.63 26.57 -19.50
N SER A 158 5.14 27.58 -18.78
CA SER A 158 5.15 28.97 -19.26
C SER A 158 6.51 29.27 -19.88
N SER A 159 6.53 29.41 -21.21
CA SER A 159 7.63 29.97 -21.97
C SER A 159 7.69 31.50 -21.81
N ASN A 160 8.83 32.05 -21.42
CA ASN A 160 9.47 33.19 -22.08
C ASN A 160 10.78 33.57 -21.40
N GLY A 161 11.85 33.72 -22.20
CA GLY A 161 13.16 34.16 -21.74
C GLY A 161 13.29 35.68 -21.63
N ASN A 162 14.05 36.14 -20.64
CA ASN A 162 15.01 37.23 -20.81
C ASN A 162 16.05 37.25 -19.67
N GLU A 163 17.28 37.66 -20.01
CA GLU A 163 18.50 37.56 -19.19
C GLU A 163 18.57 38.50 -17.96
N ARG A 164 19.34 38.07 -16.94
CA ARG A 164 20.49 38.75 -16.25
C ARG A 164 20.51 38.80 -14.71
N HIS A 165 21.68 38.37 -14.21
CA HIS A 165 22.41 38.65 -12.95
C HIS A 165 22.06 37.91 -11.63
N PRO A 166 23.08 37.35 -10.91
CA PRO A 166 22.98 36.83 -9.54
C PRO A 166 23.22 37.98 -8.52
N PRO A 167 22.74 37.94 -7.25
CA PRO A 167 23.30 37.04 -6.24
C PRO A 167 22.36 36.64 -5.07
N ALA A 168 22.97 35.94 -4.10
CA ALA A 168 22.63 35.81 -2.68
C ALA A 168 21.98 34.50 -2.23
N ILE A 169 22.83 33.70 -1.58
CA ILE A 169 22.52 32.67 -0.60
C ILE A 169 21.60 33.27 0.46
N ASN A 170 20.42 32.69 0.65
CA ASN A 170 19.72 32.67 1.92
C ASN A 170 19.15 31.27 2.10
N SER A 171 19.63 30.64 3.16
CA SER A 171 19.09 29.42 3.76
C SER A 171 17.65 29.65 4.17
N ASP A 172 16.71 28.95 3.53
CA ASP A 172 15.52 28.51 4.24
C ASP A 172 15.08 27.15 3.72
N SER A 173 15.08 26.19 4.64
CA SER A 173 14.71 24.81 4.41
C SER A 173 13.20 24.74 4.47
N THR A 174 12.55 24.75 3.31
CA THR A 174 11.13 24.42 3.20
C THR A 174 11.03 23.02 2.61
N VAL A 175 10.98 22.05 3.53
CA VAL A 175 10.43 20.72 3.29
C VAL A 175 9.08 20.91 2.60
N SER A 176 9.00 20.52 1.33
CA SER A 176 7.72 20.39 0.63
C SER A 176 7.09 19.09 1.09
N THR A 177 6.38 19.15 2.21
CA THR A 177 5.44 18.12 2.64
C THR A 177 4.32 18.07 1.61
N LEU A 178 4.50 17.30 0.54
CA LEU A 178 3.37 16.78 -0.23
C LEU A 178 2.82 15.56 0.52
N GLY A 179 2.44 15.79 1.78
CA GLY A 179 1.48 14.97 2.47
C GLY A 179 0.13 15.37 1.90
N GLY A 180 -0.40 14.56 0.99
CA GLY A 180 -1.82 14.59 0.71
C GLY A 180 -2.53 14.30 2.02
N GLU A 181 -2.99 15.36 2.68
CA GLU A 181 -3.86 15.30 3.84
C GLU A 181 -5.09 14.50 3.40
N LEU A 182 -5.06 13.19 3.66
CA LEU A 182 -6.28 12.41 3.69
C LEU A 182 -7.04 12.95 4.88
N ALA A 183 -7.85 13.97 4.62
CA ALA A 183 -8.87 14.43 5.51
C ALA A 183 -9.75 13.22 5.80
N TYR A 184 -9.47 12.57 6.93
CA TYR A 184 -10.46 11.76 7.60
C TYR A 184 -11.69 12.66 7.72
N PRO A 185 -12.86 12.25 7.20
CA PRO A 185 -14.06 12.97 7.57
C PRO A 185 -14.12 12.95 9.10
N GLU A 186 -14.09 14.13 9.72
CA GLU A 186 -14.54 14.36 11.08
C GLU A 186 -16.04 14.04 11.12
N ASP A 187 -16.38 12.75 11.04
CA ASP A 187 -17.72 12.27 11.31
C ASP A 187 -17.73 11.84 12.79
N GLU A 188 -18.41 12.66 13.59
CA GLU A 188 -18.72 12.51 15.02
C GLU A 188 -19.56 11.26 15.33
N ALA A 189 -19.09 10.05 14.99
CA ALA A 189 -19.91 8.85 15.12
C ALA A 189 -19.25 7.65 15.84
N TYR A 190 -18.04 7.78 16.38
CA TYR A 190 -17.41 6.72 17.19
C TYR A 190 -16.66 7.22 18.43
N HIS A 191 -17.25 8.16 19.15
CA HIS A 191 -16.99 8.31 20.59
C HIS A 191 -18.22 7.86 21.37
N GLU A 192 -18.49 6.55 21.38
CA GLU A 192 -19.14 5.98 22.56
C GLU A 192 -18.12 6.04 23.69
N GLU A 193 -18.19 7.14 24.44
CA GLU A 193 -17.60 7.24 25.76
C GLU A 193 -18.19 6.08 26.58
N PHE A 194 -17.38 5.05 26.84
CA PHE A 194 -17.71 4.00 27.80
C PHE A 194 -17.83 4.65 29.18
N VAL A 195 -19.00 5.18 29.49
CA VAL A 195 -19.38 5.58 30.84
C VAL A 195 -19.54 4.27 31.62
N PHE A 196 -18.52 3.93 32.40
CA PHE A 196 -18.64 2.91 33.43
C PHE A 196 -19.68 3.40 34.44
N ASP A 197 -20.84 2.74 34.47
CA ASP A 197 -21.84 2.90 35.53
C ASP A 197 -21.28 2.27 36.81
N ASP A 198 -20.53 3.06 37.58
CA ASP A 198 -19.98 2.72 38.90
C ASP A 198 -21.05 2.88 40.01
N VAL A 199 -22.29 2.51 39.72
CA VAL A 199 -23.33 2.30 40.72
C VAL A 199 -23.71 0.83 40.69
N GLY A 200 -22.73 -0.01 41.04
CA GLY A 200 -22.98 -1.41 41.37
C GLY A 200 -23.89 -1.49 42.59
N GLU A 201 -25.20 -1.52 42.36
CA GLU A 201 -26.17 -2.02 43.34
C GLU A 201 -26.04 -3.55 43.39
N GLY A 202 -24.89 -3.99 43.90
CA GLY A 202 -24.65 -5.38 44.27
C GLY A 202 -25.54 -5.70 45.46
N ALA A 203 -26.55 -6.55 45.24
CA ALA A 203 -27.31 -7.18 46.30
C ALA A 203 -26.34 -7.93 47.23
N GLY A 204 -25.95 -7.27 48.32
CA GLY A 204 -25.16 -7.86 49.39
C GLY A 204 -25.95 -9.01 50.00
N VAL A 205 -25.49 -10.23 49.74
CA VAL A 205 -25.89 -11.41 50.50
C VAL A 205 -25.31 -11.22 51.90
N GLU A 206 -26.15 -10.80 52.85
CA GLU A 206 -25.84 -10.81 54.28
C GLU A 206 -25.65 -12.27 54.71
N GLY A 207 -24.38 -12.69 54.75
CA GLY A 207 -23.97 -13.96 55.34
C GLY A 207 -23.82 -13.79 56.84
N ASP A 208 -24.64 -14.54 57.58
CA ASP A 208 -24.44 -14.92 58.97
C ASP A 208 -22.95 -15.18 59.26
N LEU A 209 -22.36 -14.33 60.10
CA LEU A 209 -21.20 -14.69 60.90
C LEU A 209 -21.41 -14.10 62.30
N ASP A 210 -22.12 -14.89 63.10
CA ASP A 210 -22.06 -14.87 64.55
C ASP A 210 -20.59 -14.82 65.02
N MET A 211 -20.21 -13.72 65.66
CA MET A 211 -19.17 -13.74 66.69
C MET A 211 -19.85 -13.46 68.03
N GLU A 212 -20.12 -14.53 68.75
CA GLU A 212 -20.33 -14.49 70.20
C GLU A 212 -19.02 -14.01 70.85
N ASP A 213 -19.08 -12.87 71.55
CA ASP A 213 -18.13 -12.50 72.59
C ASP A 213 -18.94 -11.91 73.77
N ASP A 214 -19.40 -12.80 74.65
CA ASP A 214 -19.41 -12.66 76.12
C ASP A 214 -19.77 -13.99 76.82
#